data_AF-A0A814FYW1-F1
#
_entry.id   AF-A0A814FYW1-F1
#
_cell.length_a   1.000
_cell.length_b   1.000
_cell.length_c   1.000
_cell.angle_alpha   90.00
_cell.angle_beta   90.00
_cell.angle_gamma   90.00
#
_symmetry.space_group_name_H-M   'P 1'
#
loop_
_entity.id
_entity.type
_entity.pdbx_description
1 polymer ?
#
loop_
_entity_poly.entity_id
_entity_poly.type
_entity_poly.pdbx_seq_one_letter_code
_entity_poly.pdbx_strand_id
1 'polypeptide(L)'
;MFVIFGKDRDLAYPTLFTVCEILGLFSIFLSGLLFDKKLYASKYVYSWDTNPFSFHPLMMTLGLLFCYGNAILLYRTFKSTPKPIVKILHASLLILSLIFAGIGFAAVIRGKYLGKRPHFQSFHSWLGLTTVALFVLQWICGFISFLVPQLSLNIRQAYMPSHRLWGKIIFLSATVAILTGLSEHGYGSSFFTANDAERKRRLILNFFGVFTSLFSLFVIYLLSNSEYRRLPDEEVVTNESNT
;
A
#
# COMPACT_ATOMS: atom_id res chain seq x y z
N MET A 1 -33.67 -18.46 -19.75
CA MET A 1 -32.28 -18.75 -19.35
C MET A 1 -31.62 -17.47 -18.78
N PHE A 2 -32.12 -16.93 -17.67
CA PHE A 2 -31.63 -15.64 -17.09
C PHE A 2 -31.77 -15.55 -15.56
N VAL A 3 -31.76 -16.69 -14.84
CA VAL A 3 -31.97 -16.69 -13.37
C VAL A 3 -30.88 -17.45 -12.60
N ILE A 4 -29.85 -18.00 -13.27
CA ILE A 4 -28.78 -18.75 -12.58
C ILE A 4 -27.61 -17.85 -12.13
N PHE A 5 -27.45 -16.63 -12.67
CA PHE A 5 -26.31 -15.73 -12.36
C PHE A 5 -26.57 -14.68 -11.26
N GLY A 6 -27.63 -14.81 -10.46
CA GLY A 6 -27.93 -13.87 -9.37
C GLY A 6 -27.04 -14.10 -8.14
N LYS A 7 -26.83 -15.38 -7.78
CA LYS A 7 -26.12 -15.78 -6.57
C LYS A 7 -24.59 -15.63 -6.66
N ASP A 8 -24.04 -15.70 -7.87
CA ASP A 8 -22.60 -15.60 -8.12
C ASP A 8 -22.07 -14.15 -8.03
N ARG A 9 -22.92 -13.15 -8.26
CA ARG A 9 -22.53 -11.74 -8.22
C ARG A 9 -22.30 -11.22 -6.80
N ASP A 10 -23.08 -11.71 -5.84
CA ASP A 10 -22.95 -11.31 -4.43
C ASP A 10 -21.68 -11.88 -3.77
N LEU A 11 -21.17 -13.01 -4.28
CA LEU A 11 -19.93 -13.63 -3.80
C LEU A 11 -18.67 -13.14 -4.52
N ALA A 12 -18.79 -12.52 -5.69
CA ALA A 12 -17.65 -12.10 -6.49
C ALA A 12 -16.71 -11.13 -5.73
N TYR A 13 -17.25 -10.09 -5.08
CA TYR A 13 -16.42 -9.15 -4.32
C TYR A 13 -15.72 -9.80 -3.13
N PRO A 14 -16.42 -10.51 -2.22
CA PRO A 14 -15.77 -11.23 -1.12
C PRO A 14 -14.67 -12.17 -1.59
N THR A 15 -14.90 -12.98 -2.64
CA THR A 15 -13.89 -13.91 -3.15
C THR A 15 -12.65 -13.18 -3.68
N LEU A 16 -12.84 -12.15 -4.51
CA LEU A 16 -11.72 -11.37 -5.06
C LEU A 16 -10.97 -10.61 -3.97
N PHE A 17 -11.68 -10.09 -2.97
CA PHE A 17 -11.08 -9.45 -1.81
C PHE A 17 -10.27 -10.46 -0.98
N THR A 18 -10.79 -11.66 -0.74
CA THR A 18 -10.02 -12.73 -0.05
C THR A 18 -8.75 -13.10 -0.80
N VAL A 19 -8.81 -13.24 -2.14
CA VAL A 19 -7.60 -13.47 -2.96
C VAL A 19 -6.63 -12.30 -2.82
N CYS A 20 -7.12 -11.06 -2.86
CA CYS A 20 -6.32 -9.86 -2.63
C CYS A 20 -5.61 -9.92 -1.27
N GLU A 21 -6.32 -10.22 -0.17
CA GLU A 21 -5.72 -10.31 1.16
C GLU A 21 -4.66 -11.41 1.26
N ILE A 22 -4.89 -12.58 0.66
CA ILE A 22 -3.89 -13.67 0.61
C ILE A 22 -2.61 -13.20 -0.08
N LEU A 23 -2.73 -12.52 -1.22
CA LEU A 23 -1.58 -11.97 -1.97
C LEU A 23 -0.81 -10.93 -1.15
N GLY A 24 -1.53 -10.05 -0.45
CA GLY A 24 -0.96 -9.01 0.42
C GLY A 24 -0.23 -9.59 1.63
N LEU A 25 -0.86 -10.55 2.33
CA LEU A 25 -0.26 -11.24 3.47
C LEU A 25 0.98 -12.05 3.06
N PHE A 26 0.94 -12.71 1.89
CA PHE A 26 2.11 -13.41 1.37
C PHE A 26 3.24 -12.45 1.01
N SER A 27 2.92 -11.26 0.48
CA SER A 27 3.91 -10.20 0.23
C SER A 27 4.60 -9.75 1.53
N ILE A 28 3.83 -9.54 2.61
CA ILE A 28 4.39 -9.23 3.94
C ILE A 28 5.31 -10.36 4.41
N PHE A 29 4.83 -11.61 4.36
CA PHE A 29 5.60 -12.78 4.78
C PHE A 29 6.94 -12.85 4.05
N LEU A 30 6.95 -12.78 2.72
CA LEU A 30 8.17 -12.80 1.91
C LEU A 30 9.10 -11.63 2.23
N SER A 31 8.56 -10.42 2.45
CA SER A 31 9.37 -9.25 2.84
C SER A 31 10.05 -9.44 4.21
N GLY A 32 9.38 -10.15 5.13
CA GLY A 32 9.91 -10.53 6.44
C GLY A 32 11.03 -11.59 6.36
N LEU A 33 10.94 -12.50 5.38
CA LEU A 33 11.98 -13.51 5.18
C LEU A 33 13.30 -12.94 4.66
N LEU A 34 13.33 -11.72 4.08
CA LEU A 34 14.52 -11.15 3.44
C LEU A 34 15.73 -10.96 4.36
N PHE A 35 15.52 -10.85 5.67
CA PHE A 35 16.57 -10.70 6.68
C PHE A 35 16.44 -11.76 7.79
N ASP A 36 15.89 -12.92 7.44
CA ASP A 36 15.84 -14.07 8.33
C ASP A 36 17.25 -14.67 8.51
N LYS A 37 17.70 -14.72 9.77
CA LYS A 37 19.02 -15.21 10.16
C LYS A 37 19.25 -16.68 9.78
N LYS A 38 18.20 -17.52 9.80
CA LYS A 38 18.29 -18.95 9.47
C LYS A 38 18.46 -19.16 7.97
N LEU A 39 17.96 -18.24 7.14
CA LEU A 39 18.03 -18.35 5.68
C LEU A 39 19.35 -17.82 5.09
N TYR A 40 19.97 -16.81 5.70
CA TYR A 40 21.10 -16.09 5.07
C TYR A 40 22.36 -15.91 5.93
N ALA A 41 22.49 -16.67 7.03
CA ALA A 41 23.57 -16.52 8.00
C ALA A 41 23.67 -15.07 8.56
N SER A 42 24.72 -14.77 9.35
CA SER A 42 24.86 -13.52 10.12
C SER A 42 24.90 -12.22 9.31
N LYS A 43 24.98 -12.28 7.97
CA LYS A 43 25.14 -11.11 7.10
C LYS A 43 23.84 -10.32 6.86
N TYR A 44 22.68 -10.95 7.04
CA TYR A 44 21.37 -10.33 6.78
C TYR A 44 20.42 -10.59 7.95
N VAL A 45 20.64 -9.90 9.06
CA VAL A 45 19.84 -10.05 10.29
C VAL A 45 19.12 -8.73 10.58
N TYR A 46 17.91 -8.83 11.11
CA TYR A 46 17.21 -7.69 11.70
C TYR A 46 17.99 -7.13 12.89
N SER A 47 18.48 -5.90 12.76
CA SER A 47 19.17 -5.21 13.86
C SER A 47 19.12 -3.72 13.65
N TRP A 48 18.55 -2.96 14.60
CA TRP A 48 18.49 -1.51 14.48
C TRP A 48 19.87 -0.84 14.59
N ASP A 49 20.81 -1.47 15.29
CA ASP A 49 22.13 -0.90 15.55
C ASP A 49 23.16 -1.26 14.51
N THR A 50 23.10 -2.46 13.96
CA THR A 50 24.11 -2.94 13.00
C THR A 50 23.61 -3.00 11.56
N ASN A 51 22.30 -3.20 11.35
CA ASN A 51 21.70 -3.30 10.02
C ASN A 51 20.29 -2.67 9.96
N PRO A 52 20.10 -1.38 10.31
CA PRO A 52 18.77 -0.79 10.40
C PRO A 52 17.99 -0.85 9.08
N PHE A 53 18.69 -0.88 7.93
CA PHE A 53 18.06 -1.06 6.62
C PHE A 53 17.19 -2.33 6.51
N SER A 54 17.45 -3.37 7.31
CA SER A 54 16.65 -4.60 7.30
C SER A 54 15.16 -4.35 7.54
N PHE A 55 14.82 -3.31 8.31
CA PHE A 55 13.44 -2.95 8.61
C PHE A 55 12.76 -2.22 7.45
N HIS A 56 13.52 -1.59 6.55
CA HIS A 56 12.95 -0.73 5.52
C HIS A 56 11.99 -1.51 4.58
N PRO A 57 12.36 -2.64 3.95
CA PRO A 57 11.45 -3.34 3.06
C PRO A 57 10.17 -3.84 3.76
N LEU A 58 10.30 -4.40 4.96
CA LEU A 58 9.14 -4.90 5.72
C LEU A 58 8.20 -3.75 6.11
N MET A 59 8.74 -2.64 6.61
CA MET A 59 7.93 -1.47 7.01
C MET A 59 7.25 -0.80 5.81
N MET A 60 7.93 -0.69 4.65
CA MET A 60 7.29 -0.18 3.42
C MET A 60 6.18 -1.09 2.91
N THR A 61 6.36 -2.41 3.03
CA THR A 61 5.36 -3.42 2.64
C THR A 61 4.15 -3.37 3.56
N LEU A 62 4.35 -3.31 4.87
CA LEU A 62 3.25 -3.16 5.83
C LEU A 62 2.51 -1.84 5.62
N GLY A 63 3.25 -0.73 5.56
CA GLY A 63 2.67 0.60 5.48
C GLY A 63 2.07 0.92 4.12
N LEU A 64 2.93 1.07 3.10
CA LEU A 64 2.56 1.67 1.82
C LEU A 64 1.92 0.68 0.83
N LEU A 65 2.10 -0.62 1.06
CA LEU A 65 1.41 -1.65 0.27
C LEU A 65 0.15 -2.14 1.00
N PHE A 66 0.30 -2.86 2.10
CA PHE A 66 -0.81 -3.58 2.71
C PHE A 66 -1.81 -2.68 3.43
N CYS A 67 -1.38 -1.86 4.40
CA CYS A 67 -2.26 -0.96 5.14
C CYS A 67 -2.88 0.10 4.21
N TYR A 68 -2.08 0.71 3.33
CA TYR A 68 -2.59 1.68 2.35
C TYR A 68 -3.63 1.05 1.42
N GLY A 69 -3.31 -0.09 0.81
CA GLY A 69 -4.18 -0.81 -0.11
C GLY A 69 -5.52 -1.19 0.53
N ASN A 70 -5.47 -1.69 1.77
CA ASN A 70 -6.69 -1.97 2.54
C ASN A 70 -7.48 -0.70 2.87
N ALA A 71 -6.80 0.39 3.27
CA ALA A 71 -7.47 1.65 3.61
C ALA A 71 -8.29 2.23 2.45
N ILE A 72 -7.77 2.17 1.22
CA ILE A 72 -8.47 2.67 0.03
C ILE A 72 -9.63 1.75 -0.43
N LEU A 73 -9.65 0.49 0.02
CA LEU A 73 -10.74 -0.46 -0.24
C LEU A 73 -11.86 -0.44 0.80
N LEU A 74 -11.67 0.16 1.98
CA LEU A 74 -12.64 0.11 3.08
C LEU A 74 -14.06 0.52 2.68
N TYR A 75 -14.23 1.55 1.85
CA TYR A 75 -15.54 1.98 1.37
C TYR A 75 -16.24 0.97 0.45
N ARG A 76 -15.51 -0.01 -0.09
CA ARG A 76 -16.05 -1.11 -0.91
C ARG A 76 -16.30 -2.36 -0.08
N THR A 77 -15.49 -2.59 0.94
CA THR A 77 -15.62 -3.73 1.86
C THR A 77 -16.73 -3.51 2.88
N PHE A 78 -16.80 -2.32 3.49
CA PHE A 78 -17.74 -1.99 4.57
C PHE A 78 -18.95 -1.18 4.05
N LYS A 79 -19.65 -1.70 3.04
CA LYS A 79 -20.82 -0.99 2.43
C LYS A 79 -21.96 -0.79 3.43
N SER A 80 -22.23 -1.80 4.25
CA SER A 80 -23.35 -1.80 5.21
C SER A 80 -23.03 -1.11 6.54
N THR A 81 -21.77 -0.74 6.77
CA THR A 81 -21.34 -0.05 8.00
C THR A 81 -21.66 1.45 7.91
N PRO A 82 -22.05 2.13 8.99
CA PRO A 82 -22.26 3.59 8.99
C PRO A 82 -21.07 4.37 8.42
N LYS A 83 -21.34 5.31 7.51
CA LYS A 83 -20.31 6.07 6.79
C LYS A 83 -19.32 6.84 7.68
N PRO A 84 -19.72 7.43 8.84
CA PRO A 84 -18.76 8.05 9.76
C PRO A 84 -17.74 7.04 10.31
N ILE A 85 -18.17 5.80 10.61
CA ILE A 85 -17.28 4.74 11.10
C ILE A 85 -16.26 4.36 10.03
N VAL A 86 -16.71 4.12 8.79
CA VAL A 86 -15.82 3.79 7.67
C VAL A 86 -14.82 4.91 7.40
N LYS A 87 -15.24 6.17 7.57
CA LYS A 87 -14.37 7.34 7.42
C LYS A 87 -13.26 7.39 8.47
N ILE A 88 -13.60 7.11 9.73
CA ILE A 88 -12.61 7.03 10.83
C ILE A 88 -11.64 5.88 10.55
N LEU A 89 -12.14 4.69 10.21
CA LEU A 89 -11.30 3.53 9.88
C LEU A 89 -10.33 3.85 8.73
N HIS A 90 -10.80 4.52 7.68
CA HIS A 90 -9.97 4.97 6.56
C HIS A 90 -8.86 5.91 7.00
N ALA A 91 -9.17 6.93 7.79
CA ALA A 91 -8.16 7.87 8.27
C ALA A 91 -7.17 7.21 9.25
N SER A 92 -7.65 6.37 10.17
CA SER A 92 -6.83 5.66 11.15
C SER A 92 -5.87 4.68 10.48
N LEU A 93 -6.32 3.91 9.49
CA LEU A 93 -5.47 2.96 8.77
C LEU A 93 -4.42 3.68 7.90
N LEU A 94 -4.75 4.85 7.34
CA LEU A 94 -3.76 5.69 6.64
C LEU A 94 -2.75 6.36 7.59
N ILE A 95 -3.15 6.76 8.80
CA ILE A 95 -2.17 7.20 9.83
C ILE A 95 -1.24 6.03 10.16
N LEU A 96 -1.76 4.83 10.39
CA LEU A 96 -0.95 3.65 10.69
C LEU A 96 0.03 3.35 9.54
N SER A 97 -0.43 3.48 8.29
CA SER A 97 0.42 3.38 7.10
C SER A 97 1.55 4.42 7.11
N LEU A 98 1.27 5.68 7.47
CA LEU A 98 2.29 6.73 7.61
C LEU A 98 3.29 6.44 8.74
N ILE A 99 2.85 5.87 9.86
CA ILE A 99 3.74 5.48 10.96
C ILE A 99 4.74 4.42 10.47
N PHE A 100 4.27 3.36 9.80
CA PHE A 100 5.15 2.35 9.22
C PHE A 100 6.09 2.94 8.17
N ALA A 101 5.61 3.81 7.28
CA ALA A 101 6.45 4.52 6.32
C ALA A 101 7.53 5.36 7.04
N GLY A 102 7.18 6.06 8.11
CA GLY A 102 8.12 6.83 8.93
C GLY A 102 9.24 5.96 9.53
N ILE A 103 8.88 4.81 10.11
CA ILE A 103 9.87 3.84 10.65
C ILE A 103 10.78 3.33 9.53
N GLY A 104 10.22 2.99 8.37
CA GLY A 104 11.00 2.53 7.21
C GLY A 104 11.94 3.62 6.66
N PHE A 105 11.54 4.89 6.67
CA PHE A 105 12.42 6.01 6.28
C PHE A 105 13.54 6.23 7.30
N ALA A 106 13.22 6.18 8.60
CA ALA A 106 14.22 6.26 9.66
C ALA A 106 15.26 5.13 9.54
N ALA A 107 14.81 3.90 9.25
CA ALA A 107 15.65 2.74 9.02
C ALA A 107 16.66 2.94 7.86
N VAL A 108 16.23 3.44 6.70
CA VAL A 108 17.15 3.67 5.57
C VAL A 108 18.09 4.85 5.81
N ILE A 109 17.63 5.92 6.47
CA ILE A 109 18.47 7.07 6.82
C ILE A 109 19.59 6.62 7.77
N ARG A 110 19.24 5.92 8.85
CA ARG A 110 20.22 5.38 9.81
C ARG A 110 21.16 4.38 9.14
N GLY A 111 20.65 3.49 8.30
CA GLY A 111 21.47 2.52 7.56
C GLY A 111 22.51 3.17 6.66
N LYS A 112 22.12 4.22 5.92
CA LYS A 112 23.05 4.99 5.09
C LYS A 112 24.08 5.77 5.91
N TYR A 113 23.65 6.35 7.03
CA TYR A 113 24.54 7.05 7.96
C TYR A 113 25.64 6.11 8.49
N LEU A 114 25.26 4.95 9.03
CA LEU A 114 26.21 3.95 9.55
C LEU A 114 27.13 3.41 8.44
N GLY A 115 26.59 3.23 7.23
CA GLY A 115 27.35 2.76 6.08
C GLY A 115 28.16 3.83 5.33
N LYS A 116 28.13 5.10 5.78
CA LYS A 116 28.74 6.26 5.09
C LYS A 116 28.39 6.36 3.60
N ARG A 117 27.13 6.07 3.26
CA ARG A 117 26.63 6.08 1.87
C ARG A 117 25.82 7.35 1.58
N PRO A 118 25.91 7.92 0.37
CA PRO A 118 25.14 9.11 0.02
C PRO A 118 23.62 8.85 -0.02
N HIS A 119 22.85 9.88 0.32
CA HIS A 119 21.39 9.89 0.24
C HIS A 119 20.91 10.30 -1.17
N PHE A 120 19.70 9.88 -1.52
CA PHE A 120 18.97 10.32 -2.72
C PHE A 120 19.69 10.22 -4.08
N GLN A 121 20.47 9.16 -4.31
CA GLN A 121 21.20 8.94 -5.56
C GLN A 121 20.50 8.03 -6.57
N SER A 122 19.38 7.39 -6.19
CA SER A 122 18.72 6.38 -7.00
C SER A 122 17.29 6.78 -7.39
N PHE A 123 16.80 6.29 -8.52
CA PHE A 123 15.43 6.56 -8.96
C PHE A 123 14.40 6.11 -7.90
N HIS A 124 14.61 4.94 -7.30
CA HIS A 124 13.80 4.46 -6.17
C HIS A 124 13.73 5.50 -5.05
N SER A 125 14.86 6.11 -4.66
CA SER A 125 14.90 7.04 -3.55
C SER A 125 14.17 8.36 -3.82
N TRP A 126 14.21 8.88 -5.05
CA TRP A 126 13.43 10.05 -5.45
C TRP A 126 11.94 9.73 -5.51
N LEU A 127 11.58 8.61 -6.18
CA LEU A 127 10.19 8.18 -6.30
C LEU A 127 9.57 7.90 -4.92
N GLY A 128 10.29 7.22 -4.02
CA GLY A 128 9.84 6.94 -2.66
C GLY A 128 9.62 8.23 -1.84
N LEU A 129 10.54 9.19 -1.91
CA LEU A 129 10.39 10.48 -1.22
C LEU A 129 9.18 11.25 -1.72
N THR A 130 9.03 11.38 -3.05
CA THR A 130 7.87 12.06 -3.66
C THR A 130 6.57 11.37 -3.29
N THR A 131 6.54 10.04 -3.31
CA THR A 131 5.35 9.25 -2.94
C THR A 131 4.91 9.53 -1.50
N VAL A 132 5.84 9.51 -0.55
CA VAL A 132 5.50 9.77 0.87
C VAL A 132 5.12 11.23 1.10
N ALA A 133 5.78 12.18 0.43
CA ALA A 133 5.41 13.60 0.51
C ALA A 133 3.97 13.84 -0.01
N LEU A 134 3.63 13.25 -1.17
CA LEU A 134 2.28 13.30 -1.71
C LEU A 134 1.27 12.58 -0.80
N PHE A 135 1.66 11.48 -0.16
CA PHE A 135 0.81 10.79 0.80
C PHE A 135 0.49 11.66 2.02
N VAL A 136 1.50 12.29 2.62
CA VAL A 136 1.28 13.21 3.75
C VAL A 136 0.35 14.36 3.36
N LEU A 137 0.58 14.99 2.21
CA LEU A 137 -0.28 16.06 1.70
C LEU A 137 -1.71 15.57 1.48
N GLN A 138 -1.87 14.42 0.83
CA GLN A 138 -3.17 13.80 0.56
C GLN A 138 -3.92 13.49 1.86
N TRP A 139 -3.21 13.02 2.89
CA TRP A 139 -3.77 12.73 4.20
C TRP A 139 -4.27 14.01 4.89
N ILE A 140 -3.45 15.07 4.92
CA ILE A 140 -3.81 16.37 5.51
C ILE A 140 -5.02 16.98 4.77
N CYS A 141 -4.97 17.05 3.44
CA CYS A 141 -6.07 17.60 2.64
C CYS A 141 -7.36 16.76 2.80
N GLY A 142 -7.25 15.43 2.88
CA GLY A 142 -8.37 14.55 3.16
C GLY A 142 -8.96 14.73 4.56
N PHE A 143 -8.11 14.89 5.58
CA PHE A 143 -8.51 15.15 6.96
C PHE A 143 -9.30 16.46 7.06
N ILE A 144 -8.75 17.56 6.56
CA ILE A 144 -9.42 18.88 6.56
C ILE A 144 -10.73 18.80 5.77
N SER A 145 -10.72 18.19 4.58
CA SER A 145 -11.89 18.13 3.69
C SER A 145 -13.03 17.28 4.24
N PHE A 146 -12.73 16.12 4.83
CA PHE A 146 -13.75 15.10 5.09
C PHE A 146 -13.99 14.78 6.55
N LEU A 147 -13.05 15.05 7.45
CA LEU A 147 -13.21 14.79 8.89
C LEU A 147 -13.51 16.06 9.70
N VAL A 148 -12.96 17.21 9.30
CA VAL A 148 -13.23 18.48 9.97
C VAL A 148 -14.58 19.04 9.48
N PRO A 149 -15.52 19.40 10.39
CA PRO A 149 -16.88 19.80 9.99
C PRO A 149 -16.97 21.17 9.31
N GLN A 150 -15.86 21.92 9.23
CA GLN A 150 -15.84 23.35 8.89
C GLN A 150 -15.98 23.66 7.40
N LEU A 151 -15.66 22.73 6.50
CA LEU A 151 -15.73 22.99 5.05
C LEU A 151 -17.15 22.78 4.48
N SER A 152 -17.57 23.65 3.56
CA SER A 152 -18.88 23.55 2.89
C SER A 152 -18.99 22.31 2.01
N LEU A 153 -20.23 21.84 1.77
CA LEU A 153 -20.48 20.67 0.93
C LEU A 153 -19.94 20.84 -0.50
N ASN A 154 -20.08 22.03 -1.08
CA ASN A 154 -19.61 22.36 -2.44
C ASN A 154 -18.10 22.13 -2.59
N ILE A 155 -17.30 22.59 -1.61
CA ILE A 155 -15.84 22.40 -1.62
C ILE A 155 -15.50 20.91 -1.52
N ARG A 156 -16.18 20.18 -0.62
CA ARG A 156 -15.95 18.73 -0.43
C ARG A 156 -16.28 17.93 -1.69
N GLN A 157 -17.39 18.27 -2.36
CA GLN A 157 -17.80 17.62 -3.61
C GLN A 157 -16.82 17.95 -4.75
N ALA A 158 -16.37 19.20 -4.85
CA ALA A 158 -15.39 19.62 -5.85
C ALA A 158 -14.02 18.93 -5.66
N TYR A 159 -13.57 18.72 -4.42
CA TYR A 159 -12.29 18.06 -4.12
C TYR A 159 -12.35 16.52 -4.22
N MET A 160 -13.53 15.91 -4.04
CA MET A 160 -13.72 14.45 -4.00
C MET A 160 -13.15 13.68 -5.21
N PRO A 161 -13.28 14.13 -6.48
CA PRO A 161 -12.65 13.45 -7.62
C PRO A 161 -11.12 13.44 -7.51
N SER A 162 -10.52 14.59 -7.19
CA SER A 162 -9.08 14.74 -7.02
C SER A 162 -8.56 13.86 -5.88
N HIS A 163 -9.24 13.84 -4.73
CA HIS A 163 -8.88 12.97 -3.61
C HIS A 163 -8.87 11.49 -4.03
N ARG A 164 -9.91 11.02 -4.74
CA ARG A 164 -9.96 9.62 -5.21
C ARG A 164 -8.90 9.29 -6.25
N LEU A 165 -8.58 10.23 -7.15
CA LEU A 165 -7.55 10.03 -8.17
C LEU A 165 -6.16 9.98 -7.55
N TRP A 166 -5.79 10.96 -6.73
CA TRP A 166 -4.47 11.01 -6.10
C TRP A 166 -4.23 9.86 -5.14
N GLY A 167 -5.27 9.37 -4.43
CA GLY A 167 -5.16 8.15 -3.63
C GLY A 167 -4.73 6.92 -4.45
N LYS A 168 -5.22 6.79 -5.69
CA LYS A 168 -4.80 5.72 -6.62
C LYS A 168 -3.36 5.90 -7.10
N ILE A 169 -3.04 7.13 -7.52
CA ILE A 169 -1.71 7.46 -8.05
C ILE A 169 -0.65 7.22 -6.98
N ILE A 170 -0.89 7.62 -5.74
CA ILE A 170 0.04 7.42 -4.62
C ILE A 170 0.24 5.92 -4.35
N PHE A 171 -0.83 5.12 -4.32
CA PHE A 171 -0.72 3.66 -4.15
C PHE A 171 0.07 2.97 -5.28
N LEU A 172 -0.19 3.35 -6.53
CA LEU A 172 0.57 2.87 -7.68
C LEU A 172 2.04 3.29 -7.61
N SER A 173 2.30 4.56 -7.28
CA SER A 173 3.66 5.10 -7.10
C SER A 173 4.41 4.38 -5.99
N ALA A 174 3.74 4.08 -4.87
CA ALA A 174 4.30 3.27 -3.80
C ALA A 174 4.64 1.84 -4.26
N THR A 175 3.75 1.22 -5.04
CA THR A 175 4.00 -0.11 -5.63
C THR A 175 5.24 -0.08 -6.53
N VAL A 176 5.32 0.90 -7.44
CA VAL A 176 6.49 1.06 -8.33
C VAL A 176 7.76 1.31 -7.52
N ALA A 177 7.71 2.16 -6.48
CA ALA A 177 8.84 2.40 -5.60
C ALA A 177 9.31 1.12 -4.91
N ILE A 178 8.40 0.25 -4.43
CA ILE A 178 8.77 -1.05 -3.85
C ILE A 178 9.47 -1.92 -4.90
N LEU A 179 8.93 -2.04 -6.11
CA LEU A 179 9.50 -2.85 -7.19
C LEU A 179 10.87 -2.35 -7.66
N THR A 180 11.08 -1.03 -7.78
CA THR A 180 12.39 -0.46 -8.12
C THR A 180 13.39 -0.65 -6.98
N GLY A 181 12.95 -0.54 -5.71
CA GLY A 181 13.80 -0.79 -4.55
C GLY A 181 14.27 -2.25 -4.45
N LEU A 182 13.41 -3.20 -4.81
CA LEU A 182 13.76 -4.61 -4.95
C LEU A 182 14.82 -4.83 -6.02
N SER A 183 14.66 -4.17 -7.17
CA SER A 183 15.61 -4.26 -8.28
C SER A 183 16.99 -3.72 -7.89
N GLU A 184 17.07 -2.60 -7.15
CA GLU A 184 18.35 -2.04 -6.68
C GLU A 184 19.10 -2.97 -5.72
N HIS A 185 18.39 -3.77 -4.91
CA HIS A 185 18.99 -4.58 -3.85
C HIS A 185 19.05 -6.10 -4.17
N GLY A 186 18.48 -6.52 -5.30
CA GLY A 186 18.35 -7.94 -5.66
C GLY A 186 19.49 -8.54 -6.47
N TYR A 187 20.38 -7.72 -7.04
CA TYR A 187 21.34 -8.17 -8.05
C TYR A 187 22.83 -8.01 -7.69
N GLY A 188 23.20 -8.18 -6.41
CA GLY A 188 24.60 -7.97 -5.95
C GLY A 188 25.69 -8.90 -6.52
N SER A 189 25.33 -10.10 -6.99
CA SER A 189 26.24 -11.09 -7.62
C SER A 189 25.76 -11.51 -9.03
N SER A 190 26.62 -12.03 -9.91
CA SER A 190 26.14 -12.65 -11.16
C SER A 190 25.39 -13.94 -10.84
N PHE A 191 24.37 -14.31 -11.63
CA PHE A 191 23.63 -15.57 -11.46
C PHE A 191 24.58 -16.78 -11.45
N PHE A 192 25.61 -16.74 -12.29
CA PHE A 192 26.60 -17.80 -12.44
C PHE A 192 27.59 -17.89 -11.29
N THR A 193 27.75 -16.83 -10.50
CA THR A 193 28.70 -16.77 -9.37
C THR A 193 28.00 -16.78 -8.00
N ALA A 194 26.67 -16.83 -7.99
CA ALA A 194 25.90 -16.79 -6.75
C ALA A 194 26.03 -18.09 -5.96
N ASN A 195 26.20 -18.00 -4.65
CA ASN A 195 26.09 -19.18 -3.77
C ASN A 195 24.60 -19.54 -3.54
N ASP A 196 24.34 -20.68 -2.89
CA ASP A 196 22.97 -21.16 -2.67
C ASP A 196 22.10 -20.22 -1.83
N ALA A 197 22.67 -19.53 -0.85
CA ALA A 197 21.96 -18.56 -0.04
C ALA A 197 21.54 -17.33 -0.87
N GLU A 198 22.43 -16.84 -1.74
CA GLU A 198 22.14 -15.76 -2.68
C GLU A 198 21.09 -16.15 -3.72
N ARG A 199 21.13 -17.39 -4.22
CA ARG A 199 20.10 -17.93 -5.12
C ARG A 199 18.73 -17.98 -4.45
N LYS A 200 18.64 -18.49 -3.20
CA LYS A 200 17.40 -18.50 -2.41
C LYS A 200 16.87 -17.08 -2.17
N ARG A 201 17.77 -16.13 -1.86
CA ARG A 201 17.41 -14.72 -1.66
C ARG A 201 16.76 -14.11 -2.89
N ARG A 202 17.35 -14.36 -4.07
CA ARG A 202 16.81 -13.88 -5.34
C ARG A 202 15.44 -14.45 -5.64
N LEU A 203 15.23 -15.75 -5.39
CA LEU A 203 13.91 -16.37 -5.55
C LEU A 203 12.88 -15.68 -4.66
N ILE A 204 13.20 -15.47 -3.37
CA ILE A 204 12.30 -14.79 -2.43
C ILE A 204 12.01 -13.35 -2.90
N LEU A 205 13.01 -12.61 -3.36
CA LEU A 205 12.81 -11.26 -3.91
C LEU A 205 11.93 -11.25 -5.16
N ASN A 206 12.12 -12.20 -6.07
CA ASN A 206 11.30 -12.32 -7.29
C ASN A 206 9.85 -12.66 -6.97
N PHE A 207 9.63 -13.65 -6.10
CA PHE A 207 8.27 -13.96 -5.62
C PHE A 207 7.66 -12.76 -4.91
N PHE A 208 8.42 -12.06 -4.07
CA PHE A 208 7.93 -10.86 -3.40
C PHE A 208 7.48 -9.79 -4.39
N GLY A 209 8.26 -9.54 -5.45
CA GLY A 209 7.89 -8.63 -6.53
C GLY A 209 6.63 -9.06 -7.30
N VAL A 210 6.50 -10.35 -7.61
CA VAL A 210 5.30 -10.89 -8.29
C VAL A 210 4.05 -10.75 -7.42
N PHE A 211 4.10 -11.17 -6.16
CA PHE A 211 2.97 -11.08 -5.24
C PHE A 211 2.59 -9.63 -4.93
N THR A 212 3.57 -8.73 -4.79
CA THR A 212 3.33 -7.29 -4.65
C THR A 212 2.59 -6.74 -5.87
N SER A 213 3.02 -7.11 -7.07
CA SER A 213 2.39 -6.67 -8.32
C SER A 213 0.95 -7.20 -8.42
N LEU A 214 0.72 -8.48 -8.12
CA LEU A 214 -0.61 -9.09 -8.14
C LEU A 214 -1.54 -8.44 -7.12
N PHE A 215 -1.08 -8.25 -5.88
CA PHE A 215 -1.85 -7.55 -4.85
C PHE A 215 -2.28 -6.16 -5.33
N SER A 216 -1.34 -5.35 -5.84
CA SER A 216 -1.65 -4.00 -6.31
C SER A 216 -2.60 -3.99 -7.50
N LEU A 217 -2.50 -4.94 -8.43
CA LEU A 217 -3.44 -5.09 -9.54
C LEU A 217 -4.85 -5.42 -9.04
N PHE A 218 -4.99 -6.34 -8.07
CA PHE A 218 -6.27 -6.67 -7.46
C PHE A 218 -6.88 -5.47 -6.72
N VAL A 219 -6.08 -4.74 -5.94
CA VAL A 219 -6.54 -3.51 -5.26
C VAL A 219 -7.06 -2.51 -6.28
N ILE A 220 -6.32 -2.25 -7.37
CA ILE A 220 -6.74 -1.31 -8.41
C ILE A 220 -7.98 -1.80 -9.17
N TYR A 221 -8.08 -3.10 -9.44
CA TYR A 221 -9.26 -3.69 -10.07
C TYR A 221 -10.51 -3.51 -9.21
N LEU A 222 -10.44 -3.92 -7.93
CA LEU A 222 -11.52 -3.76 -6.96
C LEU A 222 -11.91 -2.29 -6.80
N LEU A 223 -10.91 -1.40 -6.80
CA LEU A 223 -11.10 0.03 -6.70
C LEU A 223 -11.70 0.67 -7.96
N SER A 224 -11.46 0.12 -9.14
CA SER A 224 -11.93 0.69 -10.40
C SER A 224 -13.31 0.17 -10.82
N ASN A 225 -13.72 -0.99 -10.30
CA ASN A 225 -15.04 -1.54 -10.59
C ASN A 225 -16.15 -0.72 -9.89
N SER A 226 -17.05 -0.14 -10.69
CA SER A 226 -18.17 0.68 -10.24
C SER A 226 -19.24 -0.10 -9.48
N GLU A 227 -19.41 -1.39 -9.77
CA GLU A 227 -20.37 -2.27 -9.07
C GLU A 227 -20.01 -2.44 -7.59
N TYR A 228 -18.73 -2.27 -7.25
CA TYR A 228 -18.24 -2.39 -5.88
C TYR A 228 -18.29 -1.07 -5.10
N ARG A 229 -18.70 0.03 -5.73
CA ARG A 229 -18.82 1.33 -5.06
C ARG A 229 -19.93 1.29 -4.02
N ARG A 230 -19.72 1.94 -2.87
CA ARG A 230 -20.80 2.21 -1.90
C ARG A 230 -21.87 3.08 -2.56
N LEU A 231 -23.14 2.71 -2.37
CA LEU A 231 -24.27 3.51 -2.83
C LEU A 231 -24.30 4.87 -2.10
N PRO A 232 -24.77 5.96 -2.75
CA PRO A 232 -25.03 7.22 -2.08
C PRO A 232 -26.02 7.02 -0.92
N ASP A 233 -25.88 7.79 0.14
CA ASP A 233 -26.90 7.84 1.19
C ASP A 233 -28.17 8.52 0.61
N GLU A 234 -29.38 8.06 0.96
CA GLU A 234 -30.66 8.55 0.38
C GLU A 234 -30.83 10.08 0.48
N GLU A 235 -30.26 10.72 1.51
CA GLU A 235 -30.21 12.18 1.70
C GLU A 235 -29.53 12.96 0.55
N VAL A 236 -28.65 12.33 -0.23
CA VAL A 236 -28.00 12.98 -1.38
C VAL A 236 -28.95 13.01 -2.58
N VAL A 237 -29.79 11.98 -2.73
CA VAL A 237 -30.75 11.87 -3.85
C VAL A 237 -31.87 12.91 -3.71
N THR A 238 -32.34 13.16 -2.50
CA THR A 238 -33.41 14.14 -2.23
C THR A 238 -32.99 15.60 -2.43
N ASN A 239 -31.68 15.90 -2.31
CA ASN A 239 -31.17 17.24 -2.54
C ASN A 239 -30.87 17.54 -4.01
N GLU A 240 -30.58 16.52 -4.83
CA GLU A 240 -30.45 16.67 -6.30
C GLU A 240 -31.82 16.72 -6.99
N SER A 241 -32.87 16.12 -6.42
CA SER A 241 -34.23 16.21 -6.98
C SER A 241 -34.95 17.53 -6.71
N ASN A 242 -34.42 18.36 -5.79
CA ASN A 242 -35.05 19.60 -5.32
C ASN A 242 -34.33 20.89 -5.78
N THR A 243 -33.37 20.75 -6.71
CA THR A 243 -32.63 21.82 -7.39
C THR A 243 -32.79 21.67 -8.88
#